data_AF-A0A959Y8G4-F1
#
_entry.id   AF-A0A959Y8G4-F1
#
_cell.length_a   1.000
_cell.length_b   1.000
_cell.length_c   1.000
_cell.angle_alpha   90.00
_cell.angle_beta   90.00
_cell.angle_gamma   90.00
#
_symmetry.space_group_name_H-M   'P 1'
#
loop_
_entity.id
_entity.type
_entity.pdbx_description
1 polymer ?
#
loop_
_entity_poly.entity_id
_entity_poly.type
_entity_poly.pdbx_seq_one_letter_code
_entity_poly.pdbx_strand_id
1 'polypeptide(L)'
;MKPLFRVARRVVLAVGVLFCLGFAWPQRFVMPVEGAGRSSFHPESFWYHPWGRSVTHKGVDIFARKGTPVRAATSGLVVFTGELGMGGRVALVLGPRWRMHYYAHLERIDVARGHWLRPGERLGTVGDTGNA
;
A
#
# COMPACT_ATOMS: atom_id res chain seq x y z
N MET A 1 41.20 -5.46 19.61
CA MET A 1 40.13 -4.44 19.53
C MET A 1 39.93 -3.78 18.15
N LYS A 2 40.94 -3.66 17.27
CA LYS A 2 40.81 -3.01 15.93
C LYS A 2 39.93 -3.71 14.85
N PRO A 3 39.76 -5.05 14.81
CA PRO A 3 38.99 -5.70 13.73
C PRO A 3 37.48 -5.57 13.92
N LEU A 4 36.99 -5.64 15.16
CA LEU A 4 35.57 -5.51 15.49
C LEU A 4 34.99 -4.14 15.08
N PHE A 5 35.75 -3.06 15.34
CA PHE A 5 35.36 -1.70 14.95
C PHE A 5 35.25 -1.54 13.42
N ARG A 6 36.11 -2.23 12.66
CA ARG A 6 36.12 -2.18 11.20
C ARG A 6 34.91 -2.91 10.60
N VAL A 7 34.52 -4.04 11.19
CA VAL A 7 33.31 -4.79 10.82
C VAL A 7 32.06 -3.98 11.15
N ALA A 8 31.96 -3.45 12.37
CA ALA A 8 30.83 -2.60 12.78
C ALA A 8 30.64 -1.40 11.85
N ARG A 9 31.73 -0.70 11.48
CA ARG A 9 31.68 0.42 10.52
C ARG A 9 31.14 0.00 9.15
N ARG A 10 31.56 -1.16 8.63
CA ARG A 10 31.07 -1.68 7.34
C ARG A 10 29.59 -2.02 7.39
N VAL A 11 29.12 -2.62 8.49
CA VAL A 11 27.70 -2.93 8.69
C VAL A 11 26.87 -1.65 8.73
N VAL A 12 27.28 -0.64 9.51
CA VAL A 12 26.58 0.64 9.59
C VAL A 12 26.50 1.32 8.23
N LEU A 13 27.61 1.36 7.49
CA LEU A 13 27.63 1.91 6.13
C LEU A 13 26.71 1.15 5.18
N ALA A 14 26.72 -0.20 5.22
CA ALA A 14 25.85 -1.01 4.37
C ALA A 14 24.37 -0.77 4.67
N VAL A 15 23.99 -0.70 5.95
CA VAL A 15 22.61 -0.39 6.36
C VAL A 15 22.23 1.03 5.94
N GLY A 16 23.12 2.01 6.12
CA GLY A 16 22.91 3.39 5.67
C GLY A 16 22.72 3.50 4.16
N VAL A 17 23.53 2.79 3.37
CA VAL A 17 23.39 2.73 1.91
C VAL A 17 22.05 2.10 1.52
N LEU A 18 21.68 0.95 2.10
CA LEU A 18 20.38 0.30 1.82
C LEU A 18 19.20 1.22 2.15
N PHE A 19 19.27 1.92 3.28
CA PHE A 19 18.27 2.90 3.69
C PHE A 19 18.14 4.03 2.66
N CYS A 20 19.25 4.62 2.23
CA CYS A 20 19.28 5.65 1.18
C CYS A 20 18.78 5.15 -0.17
N LEU A 21 19.16 3.93 -0.57
CA LEU A 21 18.70 3.31 -1.81
C LEU A 21 17.18 3.13 -1.82
N GLY A 22 16.57 2.75 -0.70
CA GLY A 22 15.12 2.66 -0.61
C GLY A 22 14.42 4.02 -0.79
N PHE A 23 15.02 5.12 -0.32
CA PHE A 23 14.53 6.49 -0.60
C PHE A 23 14.78 6.95 -2.04
N ALA A 24 15.86 6.50 -2.66
CA ALA A 24 16.21 6.81 -4.04
C ALA A 24 15.41 5.96 -5.05
N TRP A 25 14.80 4.86 -4.63
CA TRP A 25 14.02 3.98 -5.51
C TRP A 25 12.85 4.76 -6.16
N PRO A 26 12.77 4.80 -7.50
CA PRO A 26 11.78 5.60 -8.20
C PRO A 26 10.37 5.05 -8.01
N GLN A 27 9.40 5.94 -7.82
CA GLN A 27 8.00 5.59 -7.64
C GLN A 27 7.23 5.76 -8.96
N ARG A 28 6.62 4.68 -9.45
CA ARG A 28 5.72 4.71 -10.60
C ARG A 28 4.34 4.25 -10.15
N PHE A 29 3.34 5.08 -10.44
CA PHE A 29 1.97 4.79 -10.11
C PHE A 29 1.15 4.32 -11.31
N VAL A 30 0.21 3.43 -11.05
CA VAL A 30 -0.87 3.05 -11.96
C VAL A 30 -2.20 3.10 -11.21
N MET A 31 -3.30 3.22 -11.95
CA MET A 31 -4.63 3.20 -11.36
C MET A 31 -4.88 1.82 -10.71
N PRO A 32 -5.17 1.74 -9.40
CA PRO A 32 -5.31 0.46 -8.71
C PRO A 32 -6.64 -0.23 -8.97
N VAL A 33 -7.69 0.49 -9.36
CA VAL A 33 -9.00 -0.12 -9.67
C VAL A 33 -9.17 -0.19 -11.18
N GLU A 34 -9.44 -1.39 -11.68
CA GLU A 34 -9.60 -1.63 -13.11
C GLU A 34 -10.76 -0.82 -13.69
N GLY A 35 -10.50 -0.13 -14.81
CA GLY A 35 -11.49 0.71 -15.50
C GLY A 35 -11.85 2.02 -14.79
N ALA A 36 -11.25 2.32 -13.63
CA ALA A 36 -11.53 3.55 -12.91
C ALA A 36 -10.92 4.78 -13.59
N GLY A 37 -11.67 5.87 -13.60
CA GLY A 37 -11.27 7.17 -14.16
C GLY A 37 -11.53 8.30 -13.18
N ARG A 38 -11.45 9.55 -13.65
CA ARG A 38 -11.67 10.75 -12.80
C ARG A 38 -13.01 10.74 -12.07
N SER A 39 -14.07 10.26 -12.73
CA SER A 39 -15.42 10.18 -12.15
C SER A 39 -15.57 9.09 -11.08
N SER A 40 -14.60 8.18 -10.95
CA SER A 40 -14.62 7.13 -9.93
C SER A 40 -14.14 7.63 -8.57
N PHE A 41 -13.49 8.79 -8.50
CA PHE A 41 -12.97 9.33 -7.26
C PHE A 41 -14.03 10.12 -6.50
N HIS A 42 -14.11 9.92 -5.19
CA HIS A 42 -14.87 10.83 -4.33
C HIS A 42 -14.07 12.13 -4.15
N PRO A 43 -14.60 13.30 -4.58
CA PRO A 43 -13.86 14.56 -4.57
C PRO A 43 -13.46 15.02 -3.16
N GLU A 44 -14.21 14.58 -2.15
CA GLU A 44 -14.04 14.95 -0.74
C GLU A 44 -13.51 13.78 0.09
N SER A 45 -12.57 13.00 -0.44
CA SER A 45 -12.07 11.81 0.26
C SER A 45 -10.68 12.00 0.85
N PHE A 46 -9.79 12.80 0.24
CA PHE A 46 -8.42 12.94 0.76
C PHE A 46 -8.31 13.95 1.91
N TRP A 47 -7.96 13.49 3.11
CA TRP A 47 -7.84 14.29 4.35
C TRP A 47 -9.10 15.10 4.68
N TYR A 48 -10.26 14.59 4.26
CA TYR A 48 -11.51 15.31 4.41
C TYR A 48 -12.11 15.11 5.81
N HIS A 49 -12.76 16.16 6.30
CA HIS A 49 -13.43 16.20 7.58
C HIS A 49 -14.73 17.01 7.45
N PRO A 50 -15.84 16.57 8.06
CA PRO A 50 -15.99 15.39 8.92
C PRO A 50 -16.21 14.09 8.12
N TRP A 51 -15.77 12.95 8.65
CA TRP A 51 -15.92 11.64 8.01
C TRP A 51 -16.39 10.54 8.97
N GLY A 52 -17.68 10.61 9.32
CA GLY A 52 -18.36 9.62 10.16
C GLY A 52 -17.54 9.20 11.38
N ARG A 53 -17.43 7.89 11.62
CA ARG A 53 -16.68 7.33 12.75
C ARG A 53 -15.17 7.52 12.65
N SER A 54 -14.63 7.68 11.44
CA SER A 54 -13.19 7.91 11.24
C SER A 54 -12.76 9.33 11.58
N VAL A 55 -13.72 10.26 11.76
CA VAL A 55 -13.54 11.70 11.98
C VAL A 55 -12.91 12.41 10.79
N THR A 56 -11.77 11.92 10.28
CA THR A 56 -11.10 12.38 9.09
C THR A 56 -10.82 11.21 8.16
N HIS A 57 -11.13 11.38 6.87
CA HIS A 57 -10.80 10.39 5.87
C HIS A 57 -9.35 10.52 5.41
N LYS A 58 -8.52 9.52 5.66
CA LYS A 58 -7.07 9.55 5.38
C LYS A 58 -6.70 8.81 4.09
N GLY A 59 -7.71 8.31 3.37
CA GLY A 59 -7.58 7.54 2.14
C GLY A 59 -8.05 8.31 0.91
N VAL A 60 -8.18 7.59 -0.18
CA VAL A 60 -8.85 8.04 -1.40
C VAL A 60 -9.79 6.93 -1.84
N ASP A 61 -11.07 7.22 -1.87
CA ASP A 61 -12.10 6.27 -2.28
C ASP A 61 -12.23 6.27 -3.80
N ILE A 62 -12.23 5.06 -4.34
CA ILE A 62 -12.35 4.80 -5.77
C ILE A 62 -13.54 3.85 -5.95
N PHE A 63 -14.67 4.41 -6.40
CA PHE A 63 -15.89 3.65 -6.58
C PHE A 63 -15.82 2.77 -7.84
N ALA A 64 -16.18 1.50 -7.65
CA ALA A 64 -16.38 0.52 -8.71
C ALA A 64 -17.34 -0.58 -8.23
N ARG A 65 -17.81 -1.44 -9.14
CA ARG A 65 -18.67 -2.56 -8.76
C ARG A 65 -17.91 -3.53 -7.85
N LYS A 66 -18.57 -4.08 -6.84
CA LYS A 66 -18.04 -5.18 -6.02
C LYS A 66 -17.51 -6.31 -6.92
N GLY A 67 -16.35 -6.87 -6.58
CA GLY A 67 -15.66 -7.87 -7.38
C GLY A 67 -14.75 -7.32 -8.49
N THR A 68 -14.78 -6.00 -8.78
CA THR A 68 -13.86 -5.38 -9.76
C THR A 68 -12.41 -5.62 -9.34
N PRO A 69 -11.49 -5.99 -10.25
CA PRO A 69 -10.10 -6.23 -9.89
C PRO A 69 -9.40 -5.01 -9.28
N VAL A 70 -8.73 -5.25 -8.15
CA VAL A 70 -7.81 -4.32 -7.50
C VAL A 70 -6.39 -4.77 -7.82
N ARG A 71 -5.58 -3.83 -8.27
CA ARG A 71 -4.21 -3.99 -8.74
C ARG A 71 -3.26 -3.17 -7.89
N ALA A 72 -2.02 -3.60 -7.79
CA ALA A 72 -0.98 -2.87 -7.08
C ALA A 72 -0.72 -1.53 -7.77
N ALA A 73 -0.95 -0.42 -7.06
CA ALA A 73 -0.71 0.93 -7.55
C ALA A 73 0.78 1.18 -7.86
N THR A 74 1.69 0.47 -7.19
CA THR A 74 3.15 0.56 -7.37
C THR A 74 3.76 -0.83 -7.16
N SER A 75 5.03 -1.01 -7.52
CA SER A 75 5.79 -2.18 -7.10
C SER A 75 5.95 -2.21 -5.59
N GLY A 76 6.04 -3.39 -4.98
CA GLY A 76 6.41 -3.48 -3.58
C GLY A 76 6.22 -4.87 -2.97
N LEU A 77 6.68 -5.02 -1.74
CA LEU A 77 6.54 -6.24 -0.95
C LEU A 77 5.24 -6.20 -0.15
N VAL A 78 4.40 -7.22 -0.29
CA VAL A 78 3.25 -7.41 0.60
C VAL A 78 3.76 -7.73 2.00
N VAL A 79 3.57 -6.81 2.94
CA VAL A 79 4.02 -6.95 4.33
C VAL A 79 2.91 -7.45 5.25
N PHE A 80 1.64 -7.29 4.86
CA PHE A 80 0.49 -7.78 5.61
C PHE A 80 -0.72 -8.04 4.71
N THR A 81 -1.50 -9.06 5.05
CA THR A 81 -2.83 -9.36 4.51
C THR A 81 -3.70 -9.89 5.64
N GLY A 82 -4.92 -9.39 5.81
CA GLY A 82 -5.82 -9.83 6.87
C GLY A 82 -6.93 -8.82 7.16
N GLU A 83 -7.60 -8.95 8.30
CA GLU A 83 -8.62 -7.98 8.72
C GLU A 83 -8.07 -6.97 9.73
N LEU A 84 -8.40 -5.67 9.54
CA LEU A 84 -7.98 -4.59 10.42
C LEU A 84 -9.13 -3.63 10.71
N GLY A 85 -9.84 -3.85 11.83
CA GLY A 85 -10.83 -2.91 12.37
C GLY A 85 -11.74 -2.29 11.31
N MET A 86 -11.74 -0.95 11.22
CA MET A 86 -12.55 -0.21 10.25
C MET A 86 -12.14 -0.46 8.79
N GLY A 87 -10.91 -0.88 8.50
CA GLY A 87 -10.45 -1.19 7.15
C GLY A 87 -10.99 -2.49 6.56
N GLY A 88 -11.63 -3.34 7.38
CA GLY A 88 -12.09 -4.65 6.94
C GLY A 88 -10.93 -5.50 6.44
N ARG A 89 -11.11 -6.19 5.31
CA ARG A 89 -10.03 -6.95 4.65
C ARG A 89 -9.06 -6.00 3.96
N VAL A 90 -7.80 -6.14 4.33
CA VAL A 90 -6.71 -5.23 3.98
C VAL A 90 -5.51 -5.99 3.42
N ALA A 91 -4.85 -5.38 2.44
CA ALA A 91 -3.45 -5.66 2.11
C ALA A 91 -2.57 -4.42 2.32
N LEU A 92 -1.38 -4.61 2.89
CA LEU A 92 -0.37 -3.57 3.08
C LEU A 92 0.88 -3.90 2.28
N VAL A 93 1.31 -2.98 1.44
CA VAL A 93 2.46 -3.14 0.53
C VAL A 93 3.52 -2.09 0.86
N LEU A 94 4.74 -2.54 1.18
CA LEU A 94 5.91 -1.68 1.30
C LEU A 94 6.49 -1.42 -0.09
N GLY A 95 6.34 -0.18 -0.56
CA GLY A 95 6.77 0.25 -1.89
C GLY A 95 8.02 1.15 -1.87
N PRO A 96 8.32 1.77 -3.02
CA PRO A 96 9.36 2.77 -3.18
C PRO A 96 9.32 3.85 -2.11
N ARG A 97 10.49 4.43 -1.80
CA ARG A 97 10.63 5.51 -0.82
C ARG A 97 10.20 5.12 0.60
N TRP A 98 10.26 3.82 0.92
CA TRP A 98 9.80 3.24 2.18
C TRP A 98 8.34 3.58 2.52
N ARG A 99 7.49 3.79 1.50
CA ARG A 99 6.08 4.15 1.70
C ARG A 99 5.21 2.91 1.81
N MET A 100 4.27 2.96 2.73
CA MET A 100 3.22 1.95 2.87
C MET A 100 2.04 2.29 1.95
N HIS A 101 1.57 1.29 1.21
CA HIS A 101 0.39 1.35 0.35
C HIS A 101 -0.68 0.45 0.94
N TYR A 102 -1.77 1.06 1.40
CA TYR A 102 -2.84 0.43 2.15
C TYR A 102 -4.06 0.27 1.25
N TYR A 103 -4.48 -0.98 1.01
CA TYR A 103 -5.66 -1.33 0.23
C TYR A 103 -6.70 -1.87 1.19
N ALA A 104 -7.80 -1.15 1.37
CA ALA A 104 -8.85 -1.46 2.34
C ALA A 104 -10.14 -1.92 1.67
N HIS A 105 -11.07 -2.37 2.51
CA HIS A 105 -12.44 -2.70 2.12
C HIS A 105 -12.52 -3.76 1.02
N LEU A 106 -11.55 -4.68 0.95
CA LEU A 106 -11.46 -5.66 -0.12
C LEU A 106 -12.52 -6.75 0.00
N GLU A 107 -13.04 -7.23 -1.13
CA GLU A 107 -13.91 -8.43 -1.14
C GLU A 107 -13.07 -9.72 -1.19
N ARG A 108 -11.88 -9.67 -1.78
CA ARG A 108 -10.97 -10.81 -1.79
C ARG A 108 -9.55 -10.32 -1.88
N ILE A 109 -8.65 -11.01 -1.18
CA ILE A 109 -7.21 -10.82 -1.27
C ILE A 109 -6.65 -12.03 -1.99
N ASP A 110 -5.99 -11.79 -3.13
CA ASP A 110 -5.44 -12.86 -3.98
C ASP A 110 -3.91 -13.04 -3.77
N VAL A 111 -3.33 -12.28 -2.84
CA VAL A 111 -1.89 -12.27 -2.53
C VAL A 111 -1.64 -12.61 -1.06
N ALA A 112 -0.40 -12.95 -0.74
CA ALA A 112 0.02 -13.26 0.63
C ALA A 112 1.25 -12.44 1.03
N ARG A 113 1.49 -12.33 2.34
CA ARG A 113 2.72 -11.74 2.89
C ARG A 113 3.97 -12.38 2.26
N GLY A 114 4.93 -11.55 1.86
CA GLY A 114 6.16 -11.98 1.19
C GLY A 114 6.08 -11.93 -0.35
N HIS A 115 4.89 -11.78 -0.93
CA HIS A 115 4.72 -11.63 -2.37
C HIS A 115 5.28 -10.26 -2.83
N TRP A 116 6.16 -10.26 -3.83
CA TRP A 116 6.61 -9.04 -4.51
C TRP A 116 5.73 -8.69 -5.71
N LEU A 117 5.01 -7.57 -5.64
CA LEU A 117 4.09 -7.12 -6.67
C LEU A 117 4.76 -6.17 -7.66
N ARG A 118 4.37 -6.29 -8.93
CA ARG A 118 4.64 -5.30 -9.99
C ARG A 118 3.50 -4.29 -10.10
N PRO A 119 3.73 -3.06 -10.58
CA PRO A 119 2.64 -2.12 -10.83
C PRO A 119 1.62 -2.74 -11.81
N GLY A 120 0.34 -2.70 -11.44
CA GLY A 120 -0.76 -3.24 -12.24
C GLY A 120 -1.01 -4.73 -12.05
N GLU A 121 -0.17 -5.41 -11.27
CA GLU A 121 -0.41 -6.80 -10.88
C GLU A 121 -1.63 -6.91 -9.97
N ARG A 122 -2.46 -7.93 -10.16
CA ARG A 122 -3.71 -8.10 -9.41
C ARG A 122 -3.39 -8.49 -7.96
N LEU A 123 -3.97 -7.75 -7.03
CA LEU A 123 -3.81 -7.94 -5.58
C LEU A 123 -5.10 -8.50 -4.94
N GLY A 124 -6.26 -8.18 -5.51
CA GLY A 124 -7.55 -8.55 -4.93
C GLY A 124 -8.74 -8.06 -5.75
N THR A 125 -9.84 -7.82 -5.05
CA THR A 125 -11.08 -7.28 -5.64
C THR A 125 -11.76 -6.26 -4.73
N VAL A 126 -12.44 -5.29 -5.34
CA VAL A 126 -13.23 -4.26 -4.66
C VAL A 126 -14.33 -4.93 -3.83
N GLY A 127 -14.50 -4.48 -2.59
CA GLY A 127 -15.57 -4.90 -1.70
C GLY A 127 -16.12 -3.74 -0.87
N ASP A 128 -16.73 -4.12 0.24
CA ASP A 128 -17.45 -3.26 1.18
C ASP A 128 -17.22 -3.70 2.64
N THR A 129 -16.13 -4.45 2.90
CA THR A 129 -15.87 -4.96 4.26
C THR A 129 -15.38 -3.86 5.20
N GLY A 130 -15.64 -4.02 6.50
CA GLY A 130 -15.27 -3.02 7.50
C GLY A 130 -16.26 -1.86 7.49
N ASN A 131 -15.75 -0.64 7.59
CA ASN A 131 -16.53 0.60 7.51
C ASN A 131 -16.21 1.29 6.18
N ALA A 132 -16.67 0.67 5.08
CA ALA A 132 -16.52 1.16 3.71
C ALA A 132 -17.55 2.25 3.37
#